data_AF-A0A7V0IUP2-F1
#
_entry.id   AF-A0A7V0IUP2-F1
#
_cell.length_a   1.000
_cell.length_b   1.000
_cell.length_c   1.000
_cell.angle_alpha   90.00
_cell.angle_beta   90.00
_cell.angle_gamma   90.00
#
_symmetry.space_group_name_H-M   'P 1'
#
loop_
_entity.id
_entity.type
_entity.pdbx_description
1 polymer ?
#
loop_
_entity_poly.entity_id
_entity_poly.type
_entity_poly.pdbx_seq_one_letter_code
_entity_poly.pdbx_strand_id
1 'polypeptide(L)' 'MNGFSGRTLQVEHQCPQCGGPVILEETDRFMSCAFCRVNLFIVSGDFSRYYLPPSTHPLEEKGGQSSYGC' A
#
# COMPACT_ATOMS: atom_id res chain seq x y z
N MET A 1 -19.51 17.83 -3.76
CA MET A 1 -18.62 16.66 -3.68
C MET A 1 -17.45 17.03 -2.79
N ASN A 2 -17.59 16.99 -1.46
CA ASN A 2 -16.51 17.40 -0.55
C ASN A 2 -16.39 16.43 0.62
N GLY A 3 -15.17 15.99 0.88
CA GLY A 3 -14.73 15.62 2.23
C GLY A 3 -14.56 14.14 2.53
N PHE A 4 -13.71 13.42 1.78
CA PHE A 4 -12.95 12.35 2.44
C PHE A 4 -11.88 13.03 3.30
N SER A 5 -12.18 13.24 4.59
CA SER A 5 -11.17 13.56 5.60
C SER A 5 -10.44 12.27 5.98
N GLY A 6 -9.90 11.58 4.97
CA GLY A 6 -9.01 10.44 5.16
C GLY A 6 -7.62 11.00 5.39
N ARG A 7 -6.98 10.66 6.50
CA ARG A 7 -5.58 11.04 6.74
C ARG A 7 -4.75 10.38 5.64
N THR A 8 -4.15 11.17 4.75
CA THR A 8 -3.24 10.62 3.74
C THR A 8 -1.95 10.20 4.43
N LEU A 9 -1.49 8.97 4.17
CA LEU A 9 -0.22 8.48 4.67
C LEU A 9 0.90 9.00 3.76
N GLN A 10 1.86 9.70 4.35
CA GLN A 10 3.07 10.18 3.69
C GLN A 10 4.29 9.40 4.16
N VAL A 11 5.14 8.98 3.22
CA VAL A 11 6.41 8.29 3.50
C VAL A 11 7.55 9.06 2.87
N GLU A 12 8.62 9.30 3.62
CA GLU A 12 9.86 9.85 3.09
C GLU A 12 10.75 8.72 2.56
N HIS A 13 11.22 8.87 1.33
CA HIS A 13 12.11 7.93 0.66
C HIS A 13 13.32 8.66 0.06
N GLN A 14 14.49 8.04 0.09
CA GLN A 14 15.69 8.62 -0.52
C GLN A 14 15.74 8.32 -2.02
N CYS A 15 15.97 9.34 -2.83
CA CYS A 15 16.17 9.17 -4.27
C CYS A 15 17.39 8.25 -4.53
N PRO A 16 17.24 7.12 -5.24
CA PRO A 16 18.35 6.21 -5.52
C PRO A 16 19.44 6.81 -6.42
N GLN A 17 19.18 7.93 -7.09
CA GLN A 17 20.16 8.61 -7.94
C GLN A 17 21.02 9.65 -7.21
N CYS A 18 20.45 10.39 -6.25
CA CYS A 18 21.17 11.50 -5.60
C CYS A 18 21.08 11.51 -4.07
N GLY A 19 20.33 10.60 -3.46
CA GLY A 19 20.09 10.54 -2.00
C GLY A 19 19.14 11.61 -1.46
N GLY A 20 18.65 12.53 -2.29
CA GLY A 20 17.73 13.59 -1.86
C GLY A 20 16.36 13.04 -1.44
N PRO A 21 15.64 13.71 -0.52
CA PRO A 21 14.34 13.25 -0.05
C PRO A 21 13.26 13.35 -1.13
N VAL A 22 12.38 12.35 -1.16
CA VAL A 22 11.19 12.27 -2.01
C VAL A 22 10.01 11.83 -1.13
N ILE A 23 8.90 12.56 -1.20
CA ILE A 23 7.69 12.25 -0.44
C ILE A 23 6.75 11.42 -1.32
N LEU A 24 6.26 10.32 -0.74
CA LEU A 24 5.32 9.38 -1.32
C LEU A 24 3.97 9.50 -0.63
N GLU A 25 2.90 9.76 -1.36
CA GLU A 25 1.54 9.45 -0.87
C GLU A 25 1.25 7.95 -0.98
N GLU A 26 0.28 7.47 -0.19
CA GLU A 26 -0.15 6.06 -0.16
C GLU A 26 -0.33 5.42 -1.56
N THR A 27 -0.89 6.18 -2.50
CA THR A 27 -1.20 5.69 -3.85
C THR A 27 -0.14 6.01 -4.90
N ASP A 28 0.92 6.72 -4.53
CA ASP A 28 1.93 7.17 -5.49
C ASP A 28 2.84 6.02 -5.92
N ARG A 29 2.92 5.82 -7.24
CA ARG A 29 3.85 4.87 -7.87
C ARG A 29 4.84 5.56 -8.80
N PHE A 30 4.60 6.82 -9.13
CA PHE A 30 5.44 7.68 -9.95
C PHE A 30 5.74 8.96 -9.18
N MET A 31 7.01 9.36 -9.16
CA MET A 31 7.46 10.55 -8.44
C MET A 31 8.54 11.28 -9.22
N SER A 32 8.71 12.57 -8.91
CA SER A 32 9.79 13.38 -9.48
C SER A 32 10.68 13.89 -8.36
N CYS A 33 11.99 13.61 -8.43
CA CYS A 33 12.94 14.12 -7.44
C CYS A 33 13.19 15.62 -7.66
N ALA A 34 12.92 16.46 -6.65
CA ALA A 34 13.14 17.91 -6.76
C ALA A 34 14.62 18.32 -6.89
N PHE A 35 15.55 17.43 -6.52
CA PHE A 35 17.00 17.73 -6.49
C PHE A 35 17.67 17.41 -7.82
N CYS A 36 17.62 16.15 -8.26
CA CYS A 36 18.27 15.72 -9.51
C CYS A 36 17.32 15.67 -10.71
N ARG A 37 16.02 15.94 -10.53
CA ARG A 37 14.99 16.01 -11.58
C ARG A 37 14.80 14.71 -12.38
N VAL A 38 15.14 13.57 -11.80
CA VAL A 38 14.81 12.26 -12.39
C VAL A 38 13.38 11.87 -12.00
N ASN A 39 12.71 11.19 -12.92
CA ASN A 39 11.44 10.53 -12.63
C ASN A 39 11.72 9.14 -12.09
N LEU A 40 11.06 8.81 -10.99
CA LEU A 40 11.18 7.55 -10.27
C LEU A 40 9.87 6.80 -10.44
N PHE A 41 9.96 5.49 -10.58
CA PHE A 41 8.81 4.60 -10.54
C PHE A 41 9.09 3.45 -9.58
N ILE A 42 8.08 3.06 -8.80
CA ILE A 42 8.16 1.88 -7.94
C ILE A 42 7.56 0.71 -8.70
N VAL A 43 8.41 -0.21 -9.14
CA VAL A 43 8.01 -1.50 -9.69
C VAL A 43 8.30 -2.59 -8.67
N SER A 44 7.28 -3.38 -8.39
CA SER A 44 7.42 -4.68 -7.73
C SER A 44 7.90 -5.68 -8.77
N GLY A 45 8.97 -6.43 -8.48
CA GLY A 45 9.52 -7.44 -9.40
C GLY A 45 8.53 -8.58 -9.70
N ASP A 46 7.54 -8.77 -8.83
CA ASP A 46 6.51 -9.79 -8.86
C ASP A 46 5.16 -9.23 -8.38
N PHE A 47 4.13 -10.07 -8.34
CA PHE A 47 2.80 -9.70 -7.86
C PHE A 47 2.73 -9.86 -6.34
N SER A 48 2.15 -8.88 -5.65
CA SER A 48 1.91 -8.97 -4.21
C SER A 48 0.94 -10.11 -3.90
N ARG A 49 1.47 -11.18 -3.29
CA ARG A 49 0.66 -12.31 -2.81
C ARG A 49 0.38 -12.12 -1.33
N TYR A 50 -0.83 -11.68 -1.01
CA TYR A 50 -1.28 -11.56 0.37
C TYR A 50 -1.85 -12.90 0.85
N TYR A 51 -1.35 -13.40 1.98
CA TYR A 51 -1.95 -14.51 2.72
C TYR A 51 -2.57 -13.96 3.99
N LEU A 52 -3.90 -13.95 4.05
CA LEU A 52 -4.63 -13.63 5.26
C LEU A 52 -4.83 -14.94 6.02
N PRO A 53 -4.15 -15.17 7.16
CA PRO A 53 -4.37 -16.37 7.94
C PRO A 53 -5.83 -16.41 8.42
N PRO A 54 -6.44 -17.60 8.51
CA PRO A 54 -7.77 -17.72 9.08
C PRO A 54 -7.77 -17.21 10.52
N SER A 55 -8.90 -16.62 10.94
CA SER A 55 -9.07 -16.20 12.32
C SER A 55 -8.94 -17.41 13.26
N THR A 56 -8.09 -17.31 14.28
CA THR A 56 -7.92 -18.35 15.32
C THR A 56 -8.93 -18.21 16.45
N HIS A 57 -9.96 -17.38 16.27
CA HIS A 57 -11.02 -17.26 17.25
C HIS A 57 -11.71 -18.62 17.38
N PRO A 58 -11.83 -19.19 18.60
CA PRO A 58 -12.65 -20.37 18.81
C PRO A 58 -14.01 -20.14 18.19
N LEU A 59 -14.47 -21.09 17.39
CA LEU A 59 -15.80 -21.06 16.80
C LEU A 59 -16.81 -21.08 17.95
N GLU A 60 -17.29 -19.92 18.38
CA GLU A 60 -18.56 -19.87 19.09
C GLU A 60 -19.61 -20.31 18.08
N GLU A 61 -20.25 -21.45 18.37
CA GLU A 61 -21.27 -22.11 17.57
C GLU A 61 -22.53 -21.23 17.45
N LYS A 62 -22.45 -20.18 16.63
CA LYS A 62 -23.64 -19.52 16.11
C LYS A 62 -23.61 -19.69 14.60
N GLY A 63 -24.43 -20.64 14.15
CA GLY A 63 -24.54 -21.06 12.76
C GLY A 63 -24.56 -19.89 11.78
N GLY A 64 -23.46 -19.74 11.04
CA GLY A 64 -23.35 -18.89 9.88
C GLY A 64 -22.64 -19.70 8.81
N GLN A 65 -23.39 -20.19 7.83
CA GLN A 65 -22.86 -20.92 6.69
C GLN A 65 -21.73 -20.12 6.01
N SER A 66 -20.52 -20.68 6.02
CA SER A 66 -19.43 -20.23 5.16
C SER A 66 -19.75 -20.63 3.73
N SER A 67 -20.17 -19.67 2.91
CA SER A 67 -20.46 -19.83 1.49
C SER A 67 -19.21 -19.66 0.62
N TYR A 68 -18.11 -20.32 0.98
CA TYR A 68 -16.99 -20.54 0.06
C TYR A 68 -17.09 -21.96 -0.50
N GLY A 69 -18.13 -22.19 -1.29
CA GLY A 69 -18.21 -23.30 -2.24
C GLY A 69 -18.17 -22.72 -3.64
N CYS A 70 -17.46 -23.37 -4.55
CA CYS A 70 -17.76 -23.24 -5.98
C CYS A 70 -19.15 -23.81 -6.25
#